data_AF-A0A9P5PW07-F1
#
_entry.id   AF-A0A9P5PW07-F1
#
_cell.length_a   1.000
_cell.length_b   1.000
_cell.length_c   1.000
_cell.angle_alpha   90.00
_cell.angle_beta   90.00
_cell.angle_gamma   90.00
#
_symmetry.space_group_name_H-M   'P 1'
#
loop_
_entity.id
_entity.type
_entity.pdbx_description
1 polymer ?
#
loop_
_entity_poly.entity_id
_entity_poly.type
_entity_poly.pdbx_seq_one_letter_code
_entity_poly.pdbx_strand_id
1 'polypeptide(L)'
;MTTATSTCTIPSPFLSEAILQIKNPVMDPLTLFSSVTLHGLASTNNGARSIHLTRTQSFPAKRFAYDLKGPGLEGSGKDWKAISPLVGQLHADIEITEQLSEGRIGLVFAARLVSLRRSLHDEPLPISSIPYPSEFCVKLAKPEYIRSLAREAWFYEQLSKTEGYPGAVTPICFGFFTCPLPSESGVQLPALSSARIKPEPPSHTPAEEEPIYDRYYDDLDMEYLDYFDDGRTSHRNSPWNLKQWRERTDRSPVIGILMTERIGKHIRPDDFPMSPTFRIPKGDNYFSKEALTEISALLDDLNAVGILQGDMRFNNILWAASETKHWLSDSPQICPRHRQVHLYRIIDFDRAKRYNHENSVDRSHFARMQTSELREPQFWGDCTQRLH
;
A
#
# COMPACT_ATOMS: atom_id res chain seq x y z
N MET A 1 -51.26 17.24 21.45
CA MET A 1 -50.70 16.46 20.34
C MET A 1 -49.39 15.84 20.82
N THR A 2 -49.44 14.57 21.20
CA THR A 2 -48.34 13.80 21.77
C THR A 2 -47.73 12.96 20.65
N THR A 3 -46.51 13.29 20.23
CA THR A 3 -45.75 12.51 19.25
C THR A 3 -45.10 11.31 19.93
N ALA A 4 -45.57 10.11 19.61
CA ALA A 4 -44.98 8.85 20.03
C ALA A 4 -43.76 8.53 19.15
N THR A 5 -42.60 8.37 19.78
CA THR A 5 -41.40 7.80 19.17
C THR A 5 -41.55 6.28 19.07
N SER A 6 -41.67 5.77 17.85
CA SER A 6 -41.67 4.34 17.55
C SER A 6 -40.23 3.84 17.47
N THR A 7 -39.80 3.07 18.47
CA THR A 7 -38.56 2.29 18.42
C THR A 7 -38.81 1.01 17.65
N CYS A 8 -38.27 0.94 16.43
CA CYS A 8 -38.31 -0.26 15.60
C CYS A 8 -37.27 -1.27 16.10
N THR A 9 -37.67 -2.19 16.96
CA THR A 9 -36.83 -3.31 17.40
C THR A 9 -36.72 -4.32 16.25
N ILE A 10 -35.53 -4.46 15.66
CA ILE A 10 -35.28 -5.44 14.60
C ILE A 10 -35.39 -6.85 15.20
N PRO A 11 -36.10 -7.80 14.58
CA PRO A 11 -36.25 -9.16 15.11
C PRO A 11 -34.91 -9.92 15.15
N SER A 12 -34.64 -10.54 16.30
CA SER A 12 -33.52 -11.45 16.62
C SER A 12 -33.14 -12.50 15.53
N PRO A 13 -34.05 -13.07 14.72
CA PRO A 13 -33.68 -14.09 13.73
C PRO A 13 -32.74 -13.58 12.63
N PHE A 14 -32.85 -12.30 12.23
CA PHE A 14 -31.98 -11.71 11.19
C PHE A 14 -30.52 -11.54 11.63
N LEU A 15 -30.28 -11.40 12.93
CA LEU A 15 -28.92 -11.40 13.48
C LEU A 15 -28.28 -12.78 13.36
N SER A 16 -29.06 -13.86 13.56
CA SER A 16 -28.55 -15.23 13.47
C SER A 16 -28.17 -15.65 12.04
N GLU A 17 -28.95 -15.28 11.02
CA GLU A 17 -28.63 -15.55 9.61
C GLU A 17 -27.44 -14.72 9.11
N ALA A 18 -27.34 -13.44 9.50
CA ALA A 18 -26.18 -12.62 9.16
C ALA A 18 -24.89 -13.12 9.85
N ILE A 19 -24.98 -13.59 11.10
CA ILE A 19 -23.85 -14.21 11.81
C ILE A 19 -23.50 -15.57 11.17
N LEU A 20 -24.49 -16.34 10.70
CA LEU A 20 -24.27 -17.61 9.98
C LEU A 20 -23.65 -17.41 8.59
N GLN A 21 -24.00 -16.35 7.86
CA GLN A 21 -23.32 -15.99 6.60
C GLN A 21 -21.88 -15.52 6.83
N ILE A 22 -21.56 -14.96 8.00
CA ILE A 22 -20.19 -14.55 8.39
C ILE A 22 -19.35 -15.73 8.91
N LYS A 23 -19.97 -16.86 9.28
CA LYS A 23 -19.23 -18.02 9.80
C LYS A 23 -18.40 -18.77 8.75
N ASN A 24 -18.57 -18.51 7.45
CA ASN A 24 -17.83 -19.20 6.37
C ASN A 24 -17.69 -18.45 5.01
N PRO A 25 -17.67 -17.10 4.90
CA PRO A 25 -17.10 -16.50 3.70
C PRO A 25 -15.58 -16.57 3.83
N VAL A 26 -14.91 -17.06 2.79
CA VAL A 26 -13.51 -16.71 2.55
C VAL A 26 -13.50 -15.18 2.46
N MET A 27 -13.22 -14.50 3.58
CA MET A 27 -13.25 -13.04 3.61
C MET A 27 -12.02 -12.54 2.90
N ASP A 28 -12.20 -11.98 1.70
CA ASP A 28 -11.13 -11.28 1.00
C ASP A 28 -10.79 -9.99 1.79
N PRO A 29 -9.57 -9.87 2.36
CA PRO A 29 -9.16 -8.72 3.15
C PRO A 29 -9.35 -7.38 2.42
N LEU A 30 -9.15 -7.37 1.09
CA LEU A 30 -9.33 -6.18 0.26
C LEU A 30 -10.79 -5.75 0.12
N THR A 31 -11.73 -6.58 0.52
CA THR A 31 -13.18 -6.32 0.45
C THR A 31 -13.83 -6.23 1.81
N LEU A 32 -13.02 -6.22 2.87
CA LEU A 32 -13.51 -6.32 4.23
C LEU A 32 -14.18 -5.02 4.69
N PHE A 33 -13.41 -3.92 4.61
CA PHE A 33 -13.85 -2.61 5.09
C PHE A 33 -14.34 -1.73 3.95
N SER A 34 -15.54 -1.16 4.08
CA SER A 34 -16.05 -0.10 3.20
C SER A 34 -15.59 1.28 3.66
N SER A 35 -15.29 1.43 4.95
CA SER A 35 -14.89 2.69 5.57
C SER A 35 -14.14 2.48 6.87
N VAL A 36 -13.41 3.51 7.30
CA VAL A 36 -12.60 3.50 8.51
C VAL A 36 -12.76 4.83 9.25
N THR A 37 -12.88 4.80 10.57
CA THR A 37 -12.75 5.95 11.44
C THR A 37 -11.39 5.90 12.13
N LEU A 38 -10.58 6.94 11.93
CA LEU A 38 -9.24 7.06 12.47
C LEU A 38 -9.23 7.98 13.69
N HIS A 39 -8.84 7.45 14.84
CA HIS A 39 -8.64 8.21 16.08
C HIS A 39 -7.17 8.59 16.25
N GLY A 40 -6.92 9.75 16.87
CA GLY A 40 -5.57 10.20 17.24
C GLY A 40 -4.79 10.95 16.16
N LEU A 41 -5.26 10.97 14.90
CA LEU A 41 -4.53 11.66 13.82
C LEU A 41 -4.81 13.17 13.74
N ALA A 42 -6.06 13.59 13.98
CA ALA A 42 -6.47 14.98 13.88
C ALA A 42 -6.72 15.62 15.24
N SER A 43 -6.52 16.93 15.30
CA SER A 43 -6.93 17.76 16.42
C SER A 43 -7.58 19.05 15.94
N THR A 44 -8.33 19.68 16.83
CA THR A 44 -8.88 21.02 16.69
C THR A 44 -8.54 21.81 17.95
N ASN A 45 -8.86 23.10 17.97
CA ASN A 45 -8.76 23.91 19.20
C ASN A 45 -9.59 23.33 20.37
N ASN A 46 -10.58 22.48 20.07
CA ASN A 46 -11.45 21.84 21.06
C ASN A 46 -10.97 20.42 21.45
N GLY A 47 -9.77 20.00 21.02
CA GLY A 47 -9.18 18.71 21.36
C GLY A 47 -9.06 17.75 20.18
N ALA A 48 -8.75 16.49 20.48
CA ALA A 48 -8.58 15.42 19.49
C ALA A 48 -9.87 15.17 18.69
N ARG A 49 -9.73 14.89 17.40
CA ARG A 49 -10.84 14.66 16.47
C ARG A 49 -10.60 13.39 15.66
N SER A 50 -11.66 12.62 15.48
CA SER A 50 -11.65 11.45 14.60
C SER A 50 -11.89 11.85 13.15
N ILE A 51 -11.27 11.12 12.22
CA ILE A 51 -11.43 11.33 10.78
C ILE A 51 -12.15 10.12 10.20
N HIS A 52 -13.24 10.35 9.48
CA HIS A 52 -13.96 9.31 8.76
C HIS A 52 -13.47 9.26 7.32
N LEU A 53 -13.01 8.09 6.86
CA LEU A 53 -12.53 7.85 5.51
C LEU A 53 -13.33 6.72 4.86
N THR A 54 -13.60 6.86 3.57
CA THR A 54 -14.31 5.85 2.77
C THR A 54 -13.36 5.19 1.78
N ARG A 55 -13.60 3.91 1.50
CA ARG A 55 -12.81 3.20 0.49
C ARG A 55 -12.91 3.93 -0.83
N THR A 56 -11.76 4.09 -1.49
CA THR A 56 -11.67 4.75 -2.79
C THR A 56 -10.95 3.83 -3.77
N GLN A 57 -11.26 3.98 -5.05
CA GLN A 57 -10.57 3.26 -6.11
C GLN A 57 -9.05 3.54 -6.03
N SER A 58 -8.21 2.54 -6.30
CA SER A 58 -6.76 2.71 -6.46
C SER A 58 -6.38 3.22 -7.86
N PHE A 59 -5.09 3.39 -8.15
CA PHE A 59 -4.60 3.96 -9.41
C PHE A 59 -3.80 2.95 -10.26
N PRO A 60 -4.39 2.40 -11.33
CA PRO A 60 -3.69 1.50 -12.24
C PRO A 60 -2.45 2.13 -12.89
N ALA A 61 -1.39 1.34 -13.06
CA ALA A 61 -0.20 1.72 -13.83
C ALA A 61 -0.41 1.49 -15.34
N LYS A 62 0.30 2.23 -16.20
CA LYS A 62 0.46 1.83 -17.62
C LYS A 62 1.39 0.62 -17.73
N ARG A 63 1.34 -0.09 -18.86
CA ARG A 63 2.25 -1.19 -19.15
C ARG A 63 3.66 -0.67 -19.40
N PHE A 64 4.61 -1.17 -18.62
CA PHE A 64 6.05 -1.07 -18.86
C PHE A 64 6.49 -2.26 -19.74
N ALA A 65 7.27 -2.03 -20.79
CA ALA A 65 7.64 -3.07 -21.76
C ALA A 65 9.03 -2.80 -22.35
N TYR A 66 9.91 -3.80 -22.30
CA TYR A 66 11.20 -3.77 -22.98
C TYR A 66 11.06 -4.22 -24.43
N ASP A 67 10.26 -5.27 -24.67
CA ASP A 67 9.93 -5.73 -26.02
C ASP A 67 8.61 -5.12 -26.49
N LEU A 68 8.74 -4.02 -27.23
CA LEU A 68 7.63 -3.27 -27.82
C LEU A 68 6.89 -4.05 -28.92
N LYS A 69 7.49 -5.10 -29.50
CA LYS A 69 6.93 -5.88 -30.61
C LYS A 69 6.40 -7.24 -30.17
N GLY A 70 6.64 -7.63 -28.92
CA GLY A 70 6.19 -8.89 -28.35
C GLY A 70 4.67 -9.01 -28.31
N PRO A 71 4.15 -10.23 -28.11
CA PRO A 71 2.71 -10.49 -28.14
C PRO A 71 1.95 -9.50 -27.23
N GLY A 72 0.94 -8.89 -27.83
CA GLY A 72 0.11 -7.84 -27.23
C GLY A 72 -0.64 -8.28 -25.98
N LEU A 73 -1.29 -7.29 -25.34
CA LEU A 73 -2.19 -7.38 -24.19
C LEU A 73 -2.08 -8.65 -23.35
N GLU A 74 -1.37 -8.57 -22.22
CA GLU A 74 -1.46 -9.54 -21.12
C GLU A 74 -2.94 -9.81 -20.78
N GLY A 75 -3.38 -11.06 -20.94
CA GLY A 75 -4.71 -11.51 -20.56
C GLY A 75 -5.89 -10.71 -21.14
N SER A 76 -7.07 -10.90 -20.52
CA SER A 76 -8.36 -10.36 -20.99
C SER A 76 -8.60 -8.86 -20.73
N GLY A 77 -7.55 -8.08 -20.38
CA GLY A 77 -7.65 -6.69 -19.94
C GLY A 77 -8.36 -6.48 -18.58
N LYS A 78 -8.97 -7.53 -18.00
CA LYS A 78 -9.60 -7.49 -16.68
C LYS A 78 -8.57 -7.40 -15.56
N ASP A 79 -7.36 -7.90 -15.78
CA ASP A 79 -6.32 -7.99 -14.75
C ASP A 79 -5.68 -6.65 -14.42
N TRP A 80 -6.03 -5.58 -15.13
CA TRP A 80 -5.45 -4.24 -14.91
C TRP A 80 -6.39 -3.27 -14.21
N LYS A 81 -7.66 -3.68 -14.01
CA LYS A 81 -8.66 -2.83 -13.37
C LYS A 81 -8.40 -2.77 -11.86
N ALA A 82 -8.53 -1.57 -11.31
CA ALA A 82 -8.64 -1.36 -9.87
C ALA A 82 -9.94 -1.98 -9.33
N ILE A 83 -9.91 -2.41 -8.08
CA ILE A 83 -11.09 -2.90 -7.36
C ILE A 83 -12.11 -1.77 -7.23
N SER A 84 -13.40 -2.12 -7.34
CA SER A 84 -14.49 -1.16 -7.18
C SER A 84 -14.53 -0.61 -5.75
N PRO A 85 -14.73 0.70 -5.53
CA PRO A 85 -14.82 1.28 -4.19
C PRO A 85 -16.06 0.84 -3.42
N LEU A 86 -17.09 0.34 -4.10
CA LEU A 86 -18.36 -0.14 -3.50
C LEU A 86 -18.25 -1.54 -2.87
N VAL A 87 -17.04 -1.95 -2.55
CA VAL A 87 -16.72 -3.28 -2.06
C VAL A 87 -16.28 -3.15 -0.61
N GLY A 88 -16.93 -3.86 0.30
CA GLY A 88 -16.84 -3.59 1.73
C GLY A 88 -18.15 -3.85 2.45
N GLN A 89 -18.11 -4.54 3.58
CA GLN A 89 -19.31 -4.81 4.39
C GLN A 89 -19.25 -4.22 5.79
N LEU A 90 -18.07 -3.71 6.19
CA LEU A 90 -17.81 -3.29 7.56
C LEU A 90 -17.19 -1.90 7.64
N HIS A 91 -17.41 -1.28 8.77
CA HIS A 91 -16.75 -0.07 9.23
C HIS A 91 -15.78 -0.44 10.37
N ALA A 92 -14.54 0.03 10.29
CA ALA A 92 -13.54 -0.16 11.35
C ALA A 92 -13.23 1.15 12.06
N ASP A 93 -13.35 1.17 13.38
CA ASP A 93 -12.79 2.22 14.22
C ASP A 93 -11.39 1.79 14.66
N ILE A 94 -10.37 2.56 14.27
CA ILE A 94 -8.97 2.28 14.58
C ILE A 94 -8.31 3.47 15.27
N GLU A 95 -7.42 3.19 16.20
CA GLU A 95 -6.66 4.19 16.92
C GLU A 95 -5.19 4.14 16.51
N ILE A 96 -4.65 5.29 16.10
CA ILE A 96 -3.22 5.48 15.87
C ILE A 96 -2.50 5.41 17.22
N THR A 97 -1.46 4.59 17.31
CA THR A 97 -0.70 4.40 18.56
C THR A 97 0.65 5.10 18.50
N GLU A 98 1.49 4.75 17.52
CA GLU A 98 2.85 5.28 17.37
C GLU A 98 3.21 5.52 15.90
N GLN A 99 4.09 6.49 15.65
CA GLN A 99 4.69 6.68 14.33
C GLN A 99 5.84 5.70 14.17
N LEU A 100 5.80 4.89 13.11
CA LEU A 100 6.80 3.87 12.80
C LEU A 100 7.91 4.43 11.90
N SER A 101 7.54 5.23 10.90
CA SER A 101 8.50 5.82 9.97
C SER A 101 7.94 7.06 9.26
N GLU A 102 8.84 7.80 8.63
CA GLU A 102 8.52 8.86 7.67
C GLU A 102 9.28 8.58 6.37
N GLY A 103 8.57 8.62 5.26
CA GLY A 103 9.14 8.45 3.93
C GLY A 103 8.80 9.62 3.02
N ARG A 104 9.26 9.53 1.76
CA ARG A 104 8.99 10.56 0.74
C ARG A 104 7.50 10.82 0.57
N ILE A 105 6.70 9.77 0.42
CA ILE A 105 5.28 9.91 0.07
C ILE A 105 4.34 10.07 1.26
N GLY A 106 4.80 9.78 2.48
CA GLY A 106 3.89 9.62 3.60
C GLY A 106 4.54 9.32 4.93
N LEU A 107 3.68 9.29 5.94
CA LEU A 107 3.99 8.93 7.32
C LEU A 107 3.38 7.56 7.60
N VAL A 108 4.09 6.70 8.32
CA VAL A 108 3.62 5.36 8.65
C VAL A 108 3.38 5.26 10.13
N PHE A 109 2.23 4.72 10.52
CA PHE A 109 1.81 4.57 11.90
C PHE A 109 1.42 3.13 12.19
N ALA A 110 1.67 2.68 13.42
CA ALA A 110 0.95 1.55 13.98
C ALA A 110 -0.45 2.00 14.39
N ALA A 111 -1.41 1.11 14.22
CA ALA A 111 -2.78 1.32 14.66
C ALA A 111 -3.35 0.04 15.25
N ARG A 112 -4.35 0.19 16.13
CA ARG A 112 -5.07 -0.93 16.73
C ARG A 112 -6.56 -0.83 16.45
N LEU A 113 -7.22 -1.98 16.33
CA LEU A 113 -8.67 -2.06 16.20
C LEU A 113 -9.34 -1.67 17.53
N VAL A 114 -10.30 -0.75 17.48
CA VAL A 114 -11.11 -0.33 18.63
C VAL A 114 -12.49 -0.99 18.58
N SER A 115 -13.18 -0.86 17.45
CA SER A 115 -14.48 -1.49 17.22
C SER A 115 -14.71 -1.79 15.75
N LEU A 116 -15.64 -2.72 15.50
CA LEU A 116 -16.15 -3.03 14.17
C LEU A 116 -17.65 -2.82 14.15
N ARG A 117 -18.17 -2.29 13.05
CA ARG A 117 -19.60 -2.07 12.84
C ARG A 117 -19.97 -2.50 11.41
N ARG A 118 -21.25 -2.74 11.15
CA ARG A 118 -21.74 -2.96 9.77
C ARG A 118 -21.78 -1.66 8.98
N SER A 119 -22.19 -0.59 9.65
CA SER A 119 -22.19 0.78 9.14
C SER A 119 -21.66 1.75 10.21
N LEU A 120 -21.32 2.98 9.80
CA LEU A 120 -20.83 4.03 10.69
C LEU A 120 -21.77 4.31 11.88
N HIS A 121 -23.07 4.13 11.67
CA HIS A 121 -24.13 4.44 12.66
C HIS A 121 -24.67 3.22 13.40
N ASP A 122 -24.14 2.03 13.12
CA ASP A 122 -24.59 0.81 13.78
C ASP A 122 -23.86 0.59 15.11
N GLU A 123 -24.45 -0.24 15.97
CA GLU A 123 -23.80 -0.66 17.20
C GLU A 123 -22.55 -1.51 16.92
N PRO A 124 -21.51 -1.42 17.78
CA PRO A 124 -20.33 -2.27 17.69
C PRO A 124 -20.66 -3.77 17.69
N LEU A 125 -20.03 -4.51 16.79
CA LEU A 125 -20.07 -5.96 16.74
C LEU A 125 -19.20 -6.55 17.86
N PRO A 126 -19.58 -7.69 18.45
CA PRO A 126 -18.75 -8.39 19.43
C PRO A 126 -17.46 -8.90 18.77
N ILE A 127 -16.31 -8.29 19.10
CA ILE A 127 -15.00 -8.60 18.49
C ILE A 127 -14.60 -10.07 18.71
N SER A 128 -15.05 -10.69 19.81
CA SER A 128 -14.75 -12.09 20.14
C SER A 128 -15.36 -13.14 19.19
N SER A 129 -16.25 -12.73 18.29
CA SER A 129 -17.02 -13.66 17.46
C SER A 129 -16.45 -13.90 16.06
N ILE A 130 -15.45 -13.11 15.64
CA ILE A 130 -14.92 -13.18 14.27
C ILE A 130 -13.41 -12.93 14.32
N PRO A 131 -12.58 -13.77 13.66
CA PRO A 131 -11.15 -13.54 13.60
C PRO A 131 -10.87 -12.30 12.76
N TYR A 132 -10.38 -11.23 13.39
CA TYR A 132 -9.94 -10.02 12.73
C TYR A 132 -8.54 -9.64 13.18
N PRO A 133 -7.78 -8.91 12.35
CA PRO A 133 -6.52 -8.33 12.80
C PRO A 133 -6.80 -7.31 13.91
N SER A 134 -6.10 -7.45 15.03
CA SER A 134 -6.14 -6.47 16.13
C SER A 134 -5.21 -5.28 15.88
N GLU A 135 -4.22 -5.45 15.01
CA GLU A 135 -3.20 -4.45 14.70
C GLU A 135 -3.07 -4.23 13.20
N PHE A 136 -2.79 -2.99 12.84
CA PHE A 136 -2.64 -2.53 11.48
C PHE A 136 -1.41 -1.63 11.35
N CYS A 137 -0.96 -1.50 10.12
CA CYS A 137 -0.08 -0.44 9.67
C CYS A 137 -0.91 0.54 8.82
N VAL A 138 -0.82 1.84 9.13
CA VAL A 138 -1.52 2.90 8.42
C VAL A 138 -0.48 3.84 7.81
N LYS A 139 -0.41 3.87 6.48
CA LYS A 139 0.40 4.83 5.73
C LYS A 139 -0.48 6.00 5.32
N LEU A 140 -0.20 7.17 5.89
CA LEU A 140 -0.84 8.45 5.58
C LEU A 140 -0.07 9.16 4.48
N ALA A 141 -0.73 9.47 3.37
CA ALA A 141 -0.11 10.25 2.29
C ALA A 141 0.18 11.69 2.74
N LYS A 142 1.35 12.22 2.35
CA LYS A 142 1.51 13.67 2.27
C LYS A 142 0.60 14.21 1.16
N PRO A 143 0.04 15.42 1.28
CA PRO A 143 -0.97 15.93 0.33
C PRO A 143 -0.51 15.86 -1.14
N GLU A 144 0.77 16.11 -1.38
CA GLU A 144 1.40 16.09 -2.70
C GLU A 144 1.70 14.70 -3.27
N TYR A 145 1.44 13.60 -2.53
CA TYR A 145 1.77 12.22 -2.95
C TYR A 145 0.61 11.23 -2.80
N ILE A 146 -0.63 11.71 -2.82
CA ILE A 146 -1.80 10.83 -2.68
C ILE A 146 -2.04 9.95 -3.92
N ARG A 147 -1.65 10.38 -5.14
CA ARG A 147 -1.71 9.50 -6.32
C ARG A 147 -0.66 8.40 -6.20
N SER A 148 0.50 8.73 -5.63
CA SER A 148 1.53 7.78 -5.21
C SER A 148 0.99 6.68 -4.32
N LEU A 149 0.28 7.07 -3.26
CA LEU A 149 -0.33 6.08 -2.37
C LEU A 149 -1.46 5.29 -3.05
N ALA A 150 -2.27 5.93 -3.89
CA ALA A 150 -3.31 5.26 -4.66
C ALA A 150 -2.74 4.22 -5.64
N ARG A 151 -1.56 4.48 -6.23
CA ARG A 151 -0.87 3.53 -7.12
C ARG A 151 -0.27 2.38 -6.35
N GLU A 152 0.39 2.65 -5.24
CA GLU A 152 0.89 1.60 -4.34
C GLU A 152 -0.25 0.64 -3.94
N ALA A 153 -1.41 1.18 -3.56
CA ALA A 153 -2.58 0.38 -3.24
C ALA A 153 -2.99 -0.55 -4.39
N TRP A 154 -2.92 -0.08 -5.63
CA TRP A 154 -3.27 -0.89 -6.81
C TRP A 154 -2.33 -2.09 -7.00
N PHE A 155 -1.04 -1.96 -6.67
CA PHE A 155 -0.11 -3.09 -6.74
C PHE A 155 -0.44 -4.16 -5.70
N TYR A 156 -0.83 -3.77 -4.49
CA TYR A 156 -1.35 -4.73 -3.51
C TYR A 156 -2.61 -5.43 -4.02
N GLU A 157 -3.53 -4.72 -4.70
CA GLU A 157 -4.69 -5.36 -5.33
C GLU A 157 -4.29 -6.39 -6.40
N GLN A 158 -3.23 -6.12 -7.19
CA GLN A 158 -2.76 -7.06 -8.21
C GLN A 158 -2.14 -8.31 -7.58
N LEU A 159 -1.37 -8.13 -6.51
CA LEU A 159 -0.75 -9.23 -5.77
C LEU A 159 -1.79 -10.12 -5.10
N SER A 160 -2.89 -9.55 -4.60
CA SER A 160 -3.97 -10.32 -3.98
C SER A 160 -4.76 -11.20 -4.95
N LYS A 161 -4.61 -11.02 -6.26
CA LYS A 161 -5.21 -11.93 -7.25
C LYS A 161 -4.51 -13.29 -7.28
N THR A 162 -3.26 -13.36 -6.82
CA THR A 162 -2.52 -14.60 -6.71
C THR A 162 -2.72 -15.18 -5.31
N GLU A 163 -3.38 -16.34 -5.24
CA GLU A 163 -3.66 -17.03 -3.99
C GLU A 163 -2.38 -17.24 -3.19
N GLY A 164 -2.39 -16.82 -1.93
CA GLY A 164 -1.27 -17.00 -1.00
C GLY A 164 -0.13 -16.01 -1.14
N TYR A 165 -0.19 -15.01 -2.02
CA TYR A 165 0.79 -13.91 -2.06
C TYR A 165 0.60 -12.90 -0.92
N PRO A 166 -0.63 -12.42 -0.63
CA PRO A 166 -0.88 -11.63 0.57
C PRO A 166 -0.52 -12.44 1.82
N GLY A 167 0.25 -11.85 2.72
CA GLY A 167 0.72 -12.49 3.95
C GLY A 167 1.95 -13.38 3.76
N ALA A 168 2.33 -13.78 2.53
CA ALA A 168 3.57 -14.55 2.27
C ALA A 168 4.68 -13.74 1.57
N VAL A 169 4.31 -12.92 0.58
CA VAL A 169 5.26 -12.12 -0.22
C VAL A 169 5.20 -10.65 0.20
N THR A 170 3.99 -10.16 0.42
CA THR A 170 3.70 -8.78 0.84
C THR A 170 2.79 -8.78 2.06
N PRO A 171 2.68 -7.67 2.80
CA PRO A 171 1.65 -7.57 3.82
C PRO A 171 0.25 -7.71 3.21
N ILE A 172 -0.69 -8.24 3.99
CA ILE A 172 -2.11 -8.21 3.66
C ILE A 172 -2.57 -6.75 3.59
N CYS A 173 -3.12 -6.35 2.45
CA CYS A 173 -3.72 -5.03 2.26
C CYS A 173 -5.21 -5.06 2.58
N PHE A 174 -5.66 -4.11 3.39
CA PHE A 174 -7.07 -3.92 3.74
C PHE A 174 -7.75 -2.84 2.92
N GLY A 175 -6.98 -2.04 2.16
CA GLY A 175 -7.52 -1.09 1.19
C GLY A 175 -6.96 0.32 1.29
N PHE A 176 -7.41 1.14 0.35
CA PHE A 176 -7.09 2.56 0.25
C PHE A 176 -8.34 3.39 0.55
N PHE A 177 -8.21 4.33 1.47
CA PHE A 177 -9.32 5.12 2.00
C PHE A 177 -9.02 6.60 1.91
N THR A 178 -10.02 7.39 1.56
CA THR A 178 -9.85 8.85 1.44
C THR A 178 -10.99 9.60 2.08
N CYS A 179 -10.74 10.87 2.41
CA CYS A 179 -11.79 11.83 2.72
C CYS A 179 -11.38 13.23 2.26
N PRO A 180 -12.33 14.09 1.85
CA PRO A 180 -12.05 15.51 1.67
C PRO A 180 -11.55 16.12 2.99
N LEU A 181 -10.50 16.92 2.92
CA LEU A 181 -10.07 17.74 4.04
C LEU A 181 -11.05 18.92 4.15
N PRO A 182 -11.76 19.10 5.27
CA PRO A 182 -12.82 20.09 5.32
C PRO A 182 -12.23 21.51 5.39
N SER A 183 -12.50 22.32 4.36
CA SER A 183 -11.95 23.67 4.16
C SER A 183 -12.20 24.65 5.32
N GLU A 184 -13.22 24.41 6.15
CA GLU A 184 -13.67 25.34 7.21
C GLU A 184 -13.35 24.85 8.63
N SER A 185 -12.70 23.70 8.78
CA SER A 185 -12.86 22.93 10.02
C SER A 185 -11.86 23.21 11.14
N GLY A 186 -10.88 24.09 10.92
CA GLY A 186 -9.78 24.30 11.88
C GLY A 186 -9.06 22.99 12.25
N VAL A 187 -9.24 21.94 11.45
CA VAL A 187 -8.66 20.61 11.67
C VAL A 187 -7.20 20.72 11.32
N GLN A 188 -6.37 20.46 12.31
CA GLN A 188 -4.94 20.34 12.16
C GLN A 188 -4.61 18.85 12.08
N LEU A 189 -3.67 18.54 11.21
CA LEU A 189 -3.00 17.25 11.15
C LEU A 189 -1.56 17.50 11.59
N PRO A 190 -1.27 17.51 12.90
CA PRO A 190 0.05 17.93 13.40
C PRO A 190 1.19 17.17 12.73
N ALA A 191 0.98 15.87 12.48
CA ALA A 191 1.96 15.02 11.82
C ALA A 191 2.29 15.48 10.38
N LEU A 192 1.32 15.98 9.61
CA LEU A 192 1.57 16.52 8.26
C LEU A 192 2.17 17.93 8.31
N SER A 193 1.85 18.72 9.35
CA SER A 193 2.42 20.05 9.53
C SER A 193 3.93 20.00 9.79
N SER A 194 4.41 19.01 10.55
CA SER A 194 5.84 18.79 10.80
C SER A 194 6.58 18.17 9.62
N ALA A 195 5.89 17.40 8.77
CA ALA A 195 6.47 16.63 7.67
C ALA A 195 6.65 17.43 6.36
N ARG A 196 6.42 18.75 6.38
CA ARG A 196 6.64 19.61 5.21
C ARG A 196 8.10 19.53 4.80
N ILE A 197 8.33 19.06 3.56
CA ILE A 197 9.65 19.04 2.93
C ILE A 197 10.19 20.47 2.95
N LYS A 198 11.36 20.67 3.59
CA LYS A 198 12.12 21.91 3.39
C LYS A 198 12.32 22.03 1.88
N PRO A 199 11.86 23.12 1.22
CA PRO A 199 12.05 23.25 -0.22
C PRO A 199 13.51 22.98 -0.53
N GLU A 200 13.80 22.02 -1.41
CA GLU A 200 15.16 21.82 -1.88
C GLU A 200 15.66 23.17 -2.42
N PRO A 201 16.92 23.55 -2.13
CA PRO A 201 17.46 24.79 -2.65
C PRO A 201 17.27 24.81 -4.16
N PRO A 202 16.77 25.92 -4.74
CA PRO A 202 16.36 25.98 -6.13
C PRO A 202 17.50 25.51 -7.02
N SER A 203 17.32 24.38 -7.70
CA SER A 203 18.23 23.99 -8.77
C SER A 203 18.16 25.08 -9.83
N HIS A 204 19.30 25.69 -10.14
CA HIS A 204 19.43 26.90 -10.96
C HIS A 204 18.95 26.75 -12.42
N THR A 205 17.64 26.65 -12.65
CA THR A 205 17.02 26.83 -13.97
C THR A 205 15.68 27.56 -13.81
N PRO A 206 15.57 28.84 -14.23
CA PRO A 206 14.34 29.65 -14.12
C PRO A 206 13.19 29.24 -15.05
N ALA A 207 13.26 28.06 -15.65
CA ALA A 207 12.27 27.60 -16.62
C ALA A 207 11.21 26.76 -15.90
N GLU A 208 10.08 27.39 -15.61
CA GLU A 208 8.79 26.75 -15.30
C GLU A 208 8.85 25.76 -14.13
N GLU A 209 8.95 26.30 -12.91
CA GLU A 209 8.62 25.59 -11.67
C GLU A 209 7.11 25.28 -11.64
N GLU A 210 6.61 24.46 -12.57
CA GLU A 210 5.36 23.75 -12.33
C GLU A 210 5.60 22.91 -11.06
N PRO A 211 4.75 23.03 -10.03
CA PRO A 211 4.95 22.29 -8.81
C PRO A 211 5.07 20.80 -9.15
N ILE A 212 6.14 20.19 -8.63
CA ILE A 212 6.55 18.79 -8.82
C ILE A 212 5.55 17.90 -8.05
N TYR A 213 4.27 17.98 -8.41
CA TYR A 213 3.23 17.15 -7.83
C TYR A 213 3.24 15.80 -8.52
N ASP A 214 3.64 14.76 -7.79
CA ASP A 214 3.27 13.36 -8.02
C ASP A 214 3.24 12.91 -9.49
N ARG A 215 4.20 13.37 -10.30
CA ARG A 215 4.24 13.03 -11.72
C ARG A 215 4.86 11.67 -11.85
N TYR A 216 4.18 10.83 -12.60
CA TYR A 216 4.76 9.60 -13.07
C TYR A 216 5.34 9.77 -14.45
N TYR A 217 6.40 9.01 -14.71
CA TYR A 217 6.91 8.84 -16.07
C TYR A 217 5.83 8.37 -17.04
N ASP A 218 4.84 7.62 -16.54
CA ASP A 218 3.71 7.14 -17.31
C ASP A 218 2.54 8.14 -17.43
N ASP A 219 2.64 9.33 -16.82
CA ASP A 219 1.70 10.44 -17.10
C ASP A 219 2.04 11.17 -18.40
N LEU A 220 3.29 11.04 -18.87
CA LEU A 220 3.72 11.65 -20.12
C LEU A 220 3.16 10.84 -21.30
N ASP A 221 2.55 11.53 -22.27
CA ASP A 221 2.11 10.93 -23.54
C ASP A 221 3.29 10.74 -24.52
N MET A 222 4.53 10.76 -24.04
CA MET A 222 5.71 10.59 -24.87
C MET A 222 6.06 9.10 -25.02
N GLU A 223 6.16 8.63 -26.26
CA GLU A 223 6.67 7.30 -26.66
C GLU A 223 8.14 7.03 -26.26
N TYR A 224 8.74 7.90 -25.43
CA TYR A 224 10.19 7.95 -25.18
C TYR A 224 10.63 7.18 -23.94
N LEU A 225 9.69 6.68 -23.15
CA LEU A 225 9.94 5.89 -21.95
C LEU A 225 9.17 4.60 -22.16
N ASP A 226 9.70 3.46 -21.73
CA ASP A 226 9.20 2.09 -21.97
C ASP A 226 7.73 1.82 -21.54
N TYR A 227 6.91 2.85 -21.31
CA TYR A 227 5.48 2.82 -21.07
C TYR A 227 4.69 2.92 -22.39
N PHE A 228 3.93 1.88 -22.72
CA PHE A 228 3.16 1.79 -23.95
C PHE A 228 1.66 1.99 -23.72
N ASP A 229 0.98 2.73 -24.62
CA ASP A 229 -0.48 2.73 -24.68
C ASP A 229 -0.94 1.45 -25.40
N ASP A 230 -1.27 0.43 -24.62
CA ASP A 230 -1.81 -0.83 -25.12
C ASP A 230 -3.34 -0.77 -25.36
N GLY A 231 -3.92 0.43 -25.38
CA GLY A 231 -5.35 0.66 -25.60
C GLY A 231 -6.19 0.44 -24.35
N ARG A 232 -5.60 0.07 -23.20
CA ARG A 232 -6.34 -0.06 -21.95
C ARG A 232 -6.67 1.32 -21.39
N THR A 233 -7.94 1.49 -21.01
CA THR A 233 -8.44 2.77 -20.51
C THR A 233 -8.41 2.87 -18.98
N SER A 234 -8.02 1.83 -18.25
CA SER A 234 -8.08 1.79 -16.78
C SER A 234 -7.26 2.90 -16.11
N HIS A 235 -6.06 3.19 -16.61
CA HIS A 235 -5.25 4.32 -16.15
C HIS A 235 -5.89 5.67 -16.56
N ARG A 236 -6.21 5.82 -17.86
CA ARG A 236 -6.77 7.07 -18.44
C ARG A 236 -8.10 7.49 -17.79
N ASN A 237 -8.95 6.53 -17.46
CA ASN A 237 -10.27 6.75 -16.87
C ASN A 237 -10.24 6.83 -15.33
N SER A 238 -9.07 6.65 -14.70
CA SER A 238 -8.95 6.72 -13.25
C SER A 238 -9.14 8.16 -12.75
N PRO A 239 -9.82 8.36 -11.60
CA PRO A 239 -9.89 9.67 -10.94
C PRO A 239 -8.52 10.20 -10.50
N TRP A 240 -7.50 9.34 -10.49
CA TRP A 240 -6.12 9.65 -10.15
C TRP A 240 -5.26 9.97 -11.37
N ASN A 241 -5.82 9.97 -12.57
CA ASN A 241 -5.12 10.47 -13.74
C ASN A 241 -4.76 11.95 -13.53
N LEU A 242 -3.56 12.36 -13.95
CA LEU A 242 -3.00 13.69 -13.67
C LEU A 242 -3.96 14.83 -14.04
N LYS A 243 -4.63 14.72 -15.19
CA LYS A 243 -5.59 15.75 -15.64
C LYS A 243 -6.77 15.86 -14.68
N GLN A 244 -7.43 14.73 -14.39
CA GLN A 244 -8.59 14.69 -13.50
C GLN A 244 -8.22 15.09 -12.07
N TRP A 245 -7.03 14.69 -11.61
CA TRP A 245 -6.53 14.99 -10.28
C TRP A 245 -6.28 16.49 -10.09
N ARG A 246 -5.58 17.14 -11.03
CA ARG A 246 -5.32 18.60 -10.99
C ARG A 246 -6.62 19.40 -10.89
N GLU A 247 -7.62 19.04 -11.70
CA GLU A 247 -8.93 19.69 -11.69
C GLU A 247 -9.65 19.57 -10.33
N ARG A 248 -9.34 18.52 -9.54
CA ARG A 248 -9.94 18.24 -8.23
C ARG A 248 -9.19 18.92 -7.08
N THR A 249 -7.86 18.88 -7.06
CA THR A 249 -7.04 19.34 -5.92
C THR A 249 -7.17 20.82 -5.63
N ASP A 250 -7.30 21.63 -6.67
CA ASP A 250 -7.41 23.08 -6.54
C ASP A 250 -8.70 23.48 -5.80
N ARG A 251 -9.65 22.55 -5.65
CA ARG A 251 -10.97 22.80 -5.07
C ARG A 251 -11.21 22.10 -3.75
N SER A 252 -10.51 21.00 -3.45
CA SER A 252 -10.72 20.20 -2.24
C SER A 252 -9.51 19.33 -1.93
N PRO A 253 -8.63 19.72 -0.97
CA PRO A 253 -7.57 18.85 -0.51
C PRO A 253 -8.13 17.53 0.01
N VAL A 254 -7.38 16.43 -0.12
CA VAL A 254 -7.83 15.08 0.23
C VAL A 254 -6.82 14.47 1.20
N ILE A 255 -7.32 13.82 2.24
CA ILE A 255 -6.53 12.93 3.10
C ILE A 255 -6.66 11.53 2.51
N GLY A 256 -5.53 10.83 2.34
CA GLY A 256 -5.51 9.45 1.88
C GLY A 256 -4.70 8.56 2.81
N ILE A 257 -5.23 7.37 3.12
CA ILE A 257 -4.51 6.34 3.87
C ILE A 257 -4.52 5.01 3.11
N LEU A 258 -3.44 4.25 3.25
CA LEU A 258 -3.35 2.84 2.88
C LEU A 258 -3.24 2.05 4.18
N MET A 259 -4.09 1.04 4.34
CA MET A 259 -4.12 0.20 5.52
C MET A 259 -3.66 -1.22 5.17
N THR A 260 -2.66 -1.72 5.89
CA THR A 260 -2.14 -3.08 5.74
C THR A 260 -2.05 -3.78 7.09
N GLU A 261 -1.75 -5.08 7.09
CA GLU A 261 -1.36 -5.75 8.32
C GLU A 261 -0.07 -5.13 8.88
N ARG A 262 0.07 -5.17 10.19
CA ARG A 262 1.31 -4.81 10.87
C ARG A 262 2.29 -5.97 10.70
N ILE A 263 3.43 -5.70 10.09
CA ILE A 263 4.53 -6.68 9.93
C ILE A 263 5.72 -6.33 10.83
N GLY A 264 6.78 -7.14 10.73
CA GLY A 264 7.96 -7.05 11.57
C GLY A 264 8.80 -5.79 11.33
N LYS A 265 9.93 -5.74 12.01
CA LYS A 265 10.82 -4.57 12.02
C LYS A 265 11.57 -4.42 10.69
N HIS A 266 12.03 -3.20 10.43
CA HIS A 266 13.03 -2.95 9.40
C HIS A 266 14.27 -3.79 9.67
N ILE A 267 14.82 -4.34 8.59
CA ILE A 267 16.13 -4.95 8.60
C ILE A 267 17.17 -3.87 8.92
N ARG A 268 17.98 -4.11 9.95
CA ARG A 268 19.11 -3.23 10.31
C ARG A 268 20.41 -3.85 9.82
N PRO A 269 21.41 -3.03 9.45
CA PRO A 269 22.76 -3.55 9.18
C PRO A 269 23.31 -4.41 10.32
N ASP A 270 22.98 -4.05 11.58
CA ASP A 270 23.40 -4.77 12.79
C ASP A 270 22.71 -6.14 12.96
N ASP A 271 21.61 -6.41 12.25
CA ASP A 271 20.95 -7.72 12.28
C ASP A 271 21.80 -8.80 11.58
N PHE A 272 22.84 -8.39 10.84
CA PHE A 272 23.84 -9.28 10.27
C PHE A 272 25.13 -9.19 11.07
N PRO A 273 25.79 -10.32 11.38
CA PRO A 273 27.06 -10.34 12.09
C PRO A 273 28.15 -9.68 11.24
N MET A 274 28.25 -8.36 11.33
CA MET A 274 29.33 -7.57 10.76
C MET A 274 30.58 -7.86 11.57
N SER A 275 31.62 -8.41 10.94
CA SER A 275 32.92 -8.52 11.60
C SER A 275 33.45 -7.11 11.90
N PRO A 276 33.76 -6.76 13.15
CA PRO A 276 34.12 -5.39 13.56
C PRO A 276 35.45 -4.89 12.98
N THR A 277 36.18 -5.71 12.23
CA THR A 277 37.48 -5.38 11.64
C THR A 277 37.47 -5.19 10.12
N PHE A 278 36.32 -5.31 9.46
CA PHE A 278 36.26 -5.32 8.00
C PHE A 278 35.88 -3.95 7.42
N ARG A 279 36.87 -3.20 6.94
CA ARG A 279 36.64 -2.27 5.82
C ARG A 279 36.11 -3.12 4.68
N ILE A 280 34.83 -2.98 4.33
CA ILE A 280 34.19 -3.74 3.25
C ILE A 280 35.10 -3.66 2.02
N PRO A 281 35.78 -4.75 1.62
CA PRO A 281 36.42 -4.80 0.32
C PRO A 281 35.30 -4.58 -0.69
N LYS A 282 35.53 -3.71 -1.69
CA LYS A 282 34.61 -3.57 -2.82
C LYS A 282 34.21 -4.97 -3.32
N GLY A 283 32.98 -5.41 -3.03
CA GLY A 283 32.44 -6.68 -3.53
C GLY A 283 31.74 -7.61 -2.53
N ASP A 284 31.80 -7.39 -1.21
CA ASP A 284 31.10 -8.25 -0.25
C ASP A 284 29.69 -7.73 0.08
N ASN A 285 28.68 -8.60 -0.02
CA ASN A 285 27.27 -8.28 0.24
C ASN A 285 26.99 -8.19 1.75
N TYR A 286 26.13 -7.27 2.19
CA TYR A 286 25.80 -7.09 3.63
C TYR A 286 24.84 -8.18 4.16
N PHE A 287 24.11 -8.87 3.28
CA PHE A 287 23.22 -9.97 3.64
C PHE A 287 23.95 -11.31 3.59
N SER A 288 23.56 -12.25 4.45
CA SER A 288 23.99 -13.65 4.32
C SER A 288 23.52 -14.22 2.98
N LYS A 289 24.18 -15.27 2.49
CA LYS A 289 23.79 -15.94 1.24
C LYS A 289 22.35 -16.45 1.31
N GLU A 290 21.92 -16.88 2.50
CA GLU A 290 20.57 -17.37 2.78
C GLU A 290 19.55 -16.22 2.66
N ALA A 291 19.83 -15.06 3.27
CA ALA A 291 18.96 -13.90 3.17
C ALA A 291 18.84 -13.39 1.72
N LEU A 292 19.94 -13.35 0.97
CA LEU A 292 19.90 -13.00 -0.46
C LEU A 292 19.11 -14.00 -1.29
N THR A 293 19.25 -15.30 -1.00
CA THR A 293 18.48 -16.35 -1.67
C THR A 293 16.99 -16.17 -1.41
N GLU A 294 16.63 -15.80 -0.20
CA GLU A 294 15.25 -15.58 0.20
C GLU A 294 14.64 -14.30 -0.40
N ILE A 295 15.37 -13.19 -0.38
CA ILE A 295 14.96 -11.95 -1.05
C ILE A 295 14.82 -12.22 -2.56
N SER A 296 15.76 -12.94 -3.17
CA SER A 296 15.67 -13.32 -4.59
C SER A 296 14.42 -14.16 -4.88
N ALA A 297 13.98 -15.02 -3.96
CA ALA A 297 12.74 -15.77 -4.11
C ALA A 297 11.52 -14.84 -4.09
N LEU A 298 11.47 -13.86 -3.18
CA LEU A 298 10.39 -12.86 -3.16
C LEU A 298 10.32 -12.03 -4.45
N LEU A 299 11.47 -11.68 -5.03
CA LEU A 299 11.55 -10.98 -6.32
C LEU A 299 11.10 -11.86 -7.48
N ASP A 300 11.44 -13.14 -7.44
CA ASP A 300 10.94 -14.12 -8.41
C ASP A 300 9.41 -14.29 -8.32
N ASP A 301 8.82 -14.18 -7.13
CA ASP A 301 7.36 -14.14 -6.93
C ASP A 301 6.74 -12.88 -7.56
N LEU A 302 7.29 -11.69 -7.31
CA LEU A 302 6.82 -10.45 -7.96
C LEU A 302 6.93 -10.54 -9.49
N ASN A 303 8.03 -11.09 -9.97
CA ASN A 303 8.30 -11.28 -11.39
C ASN A 303 7.33 -12.29 -12.03
N ALA A 304 6.98 -13.36 -11.32
CA ALA A 304 6.02 -14.37 -11.79
C ALA A 304 4.65 -13.77 -12.08
N VAL A 305 4.29 -12.68 -11.40
CA VAL A 305 3.07 -11.94 -11.66
C VAL A 305 3.28 -10.69 -12.49
N GLY A 306 4.47 -10.35 -12.99
CA GLY A 306 4.67 -9.17 -13.86
C GLY A 306 4.84 -7.85 -13.13
N ILE A 307 5.32 -7.88 -11.88
CA ILE A 307 5.59 -6.68 -11.08
C ILE A 307 7.10 -6.47 -10.94
N LEU A 308 7.53 -5.25 -11.23
CA LEU A 308 8.87 -4.74 -10.97
C LEU A 308 8.79 -3.73 -9.82
N GLN A 309 9.36 -4.01 -8.66
CA GLN A 309 9.14 -3.18 -7.46
C GLN A 309 9.69 -1.74 -7.60
N GLY A 310 10.77 -1.54 -8.36
CA GLY A 310 11.21 -0.21 -8.82
C GLY A 310 11.94 0.67 -7.79
N ASP A 311 12.06 0.22 -6.55
CA ASP A 311 12.78 0.86 -5.45
C ASP A 311 13.23 -0.18 -4.40
N MET A 312 14.18 -1.03 -4.78
CA MET A 312 14.51 -2.24 -4.02
C MET A 312 15.37 -1.98 -2.77
N ARG A 313 15.43 -0.76 -2.24
CA ARG A 313 16.27 -0.47 -1.07
C ARG A 313 15.90 -1.36 0.13
N PHE A 314 16.89 -1.72 0.95
CA PHE A 314 16.70 -2.64 2.08
C PHE A 314 15.60 -2.19 3.07
N ASN A 315 15.31 -0.88 3.16
CA ASN A 315 14.22 -0.35 4.00
C ASN A 315 12.83 -0.76 3.52
N ASN A 316 12.69 -1.24 2.28
CA ASN A 316 11.46 -1.75 1.68
C ASN A 316 11.32 -3.27 1.83
N ILE A 317 12.22 -3.90 2.59
CA ILE A 317 12.17 -5.32 2.96
C ILE A 317 12.07 -5.39 4.49
N LEU A 318 10.97 -5.95 4.99
CA LEU A 318 10.72 -6.09 6.42
C LEU A 318 10.72 -7.55 6.83
N TRP A 319 11.06 -7.82 8.08
CA TRP A 319 10.81 -9.14 8.67
C TRP A 319 9.32 -9.47 8.62
N ALA A 320 9.00 -10.71 8.27
CA ALA A 320 7.71 -11.29 8.60
C ALA A 320 7.59 -11.26 10.13
N ALA A 321 6.46 -10.81 10.66
CA ALA A 321 6.30 -10.78 12.10
C ALA A 321 6.27 -12.24 12.62
N SER A 322 7.27 -12.59 13.44
CA SER A 322 7.47 -13.93 13.98
C SER A 322 6.32 -14.40 14.90
N GLU A 323 5.52 -13.45 15.38
CA GLU A 323 4.43 -13.67 16.33
C GLU A 323 3.03 -13.46 15.74
N THR A 324 2.92 -12.88 14.55
CA THR A 324 1.61 -12.70 13.90
C THR A 324 1.20 -14.01 13.29
N LYS A 325 0.44 -14.80 14.07
CA LYS A 325 -0.50 -15.76 13.50
C LYS A 325 -1.29 -15.05 12.41
N HIS A 326 -1.41 -15.67 11.25
CA HIS A 326 -2.27 -15.15 10.21
C HIS A 326 -3.68 -15.03 10.81
N TRP A 327 -4.32 -13.87 10.73
CA TRP A 327 -5.59 -13.69 11.44
C TRP A 327 -6.68 -14.64 10.93
N LEU A 328 -6.60 -15.12 9.67
CA LEU A 328 -7.49 -16.17 9.16
C LEU A 328 -7.01 -17.61 9.43
N SER A 329 -5.76 -17.82 9.88
CA SER A 329 -5.19 -19.16 10.05
C SER A 329 -4.16 -19.22 11.17
N ASP A 330 -4.28 -20.23 12.06
CA ASP A 330 -3.27 -20.51 13.08
C ASP A 330 -1.91 -20.93 12.50
N SER A 331 -1.80 -21.15 11.17
CA SER A 331 -0.56 -21.51 10.49
C SER A 331 0.06 -20.33 9.74
N PRO A 332 1.41 -20.25 9.65
CA PRO A 332 2.08 -19.26 8.80
C PRO A 332 1.69 -19.45 7.33
N GLN A 333 1.60 -18.33 6.60
CA GLN A 333 1.30 -18.38 5.17
C GLN A 333 2.48 -18.97 4.38
N ILE A 334 2.22 -20.03 3.63
CA ILE A 334 3.20 -20.69 2.76
C ILE A 334 3.11 -20.07 1.36
N CYS A 335 4.25 -19.62 0.82
CA CYS A 335 4.31 -19.16 -0.56
C CYS A 335 3.96 -20.33 -1.52
N PRO A 336 3.00 -20.15 -2.44
CA PRO A 336 2.56 -21.23 -3.33
C PRO A 336 3.64 -21.65 -4.34
N ARG A 337 4.57 -20.74 -4.69
CA ARG A 337 5.62 -20.99 -5.68
C ARG A 337 6.82 -21.69 -5.05
N HIS A 338 7.33 -21.14 -3.96
CA HIS A 338 8.54 -21.63 -3.29
C HIS A 338 8.27 -22.72 -2.25
N ARG A 339 7.00 -22.95 -1.87
CA ARG A 339 6.56 -23.96 -0.89
C ARG A 339 7.26 -23.81 0.47
N GLN A 340 7.55 -22.57 0.84
CA GLN A 340 8.17 -22.22 2.11
C GLN A 340 7.50 -20.98 2.73
N VAL A 341 7.72 -20.79 4.02
CA VAL A 341 7.33 -19.57 4.73
C VAL A 341 8.49 -18.60 4.58
N HIS A 342 8.27 -17.48 3.91
CA HIS A 342 9.31 -16.46 3.80
C HIS A 342 9.51 -15.75 5.15
N LEU A 343 10.76 -15.44 5.48
CA LEU A 343 11.19 -14.63 6.63
C LEU A 343 11.02 -13.14 6.38
N TYR A 344 10.89 -12.71 5.12
CA TYR A 344 10.77 -11.31 4.75
C TYR A 344 9.50 -11.02 3.95
N ARG A 345 9.10 -9.75 3.91
CA ARG A 345 8.02 -9.22 3.08
C ARG A 345 8.48 -7.96 2.37
N ILE A 346 8.00 -7.78 1.14
CA ILE A 346 8.26 -6.59 0.33
C ILE A 346 7.13 -5.58 0.54
N ILE A 347 7.50 -4.30 0.71
CA ILE A 347 6.59 -3.16 0.85
C ILE A 347 6.97 -2.04 -0.12
N ASP A 348 6.21 -0.93 -0.06
CA ASP A 348 6.47 0.32 -0.79
C ASP A 348 6.50 0.13 -2.31
N PHE A 349 5.31 0.02 -2.90
CA PHE A 349 5.11 -0.18 -4.36
C PHE A 349 4.80 1.13 -5.11
N ASP A 350 5.11 2.29 -4.54
CA ASP A 350 4.75 3.57 -5.16
C ASP A 350 5.55 3.83 -6.47
N ARG A 351 6.75 3.27 -6.56
CA ARG A 351 7.63 3.26 -7.74
C ARG A 351 7.55 1.98 -8.57
N ALA A 352 6.69 1.06 -8.19
CA ALA A 352 6.56 -0.20 -8.90
C ALA A 352 6.03 0.00 -10.31
N LYS A 353 6.39 -0.93 -11.18
CA LYS A 353 5.98 -0.98 -12.58
C LYS A 353 5.32 -2.32 -12.85
N ARG A 354 4.32 -2.29 -13.73
CA ARG A 354 3.63 -3.49 -14.20
C ARG A 354 4.05 -3.76 -15.64
N TYR A 355 4.46 -4.98 -15.93
CA TYR A 355 4.80 -5.41 -17.29
C TYR A 355 4.05 -6.69 -17.66
N ASN A 356 4.07 -7.07 -18.94
CA ASN A 356 3.44 -8.30 -19.40
C ASN A 356 4.33 -9.52 -19.10
N HIS A 357 4.03 -10.28 -18.04
CA HIS A 357 4.82 -11.47 -17.69
C HIS A 357 4.66 -12.66 -18.65
N GLU A 358 3.64 -12.64 -19.50
CA GLU A 358 3.45 -13.65 -20.55
C GLU A 358 4.44 -13.43 -21.72
N ASN A 359 4.92 -12.19 -21.90
CA ASN A 359 6.00 -11.91 -22.84
C ASN A 359 7.32 -12.43 -22.26
N SER A 360 7.86 -13.49 -22.86
CA SER A 360 9.10 -14.13 -22.42
C SER A 360 10.31 -13.19 -22.45
N VAL A 361 10.36 -12.23 -23.39
CA VAL A 361 11.45 -11.25 -23.49
C VAL A 361 11.38 -10.27 -22.32
N ASP A 362 10.21 -9.68 -22.07
CA ASP A 362 9.98 -8.79 -20.92
C ASP A 362 10.28 -9.53 -19.62
N ARG A 363 9.72 -10.74 -19.42
CA ARG A 363 9.94 -11.57 -18.23
C ARG A 363 11.41 -11.86 -17.97
N SER A 364 12.16 -12.29 -19.00
CA SER A 364 13.60 -12.57 -18.85
C SER A 364 14.43 -11.32 -18.66
N HIS A 365 14.03 -10.19 -19.24
CA HIS A 365 14.71 -8.91 -19.05
C HIS A 365 14.50 -8.38 -17.62
N PHE A 366 13.25 -8.25 -17.18
CA PHE A 366 12.92 -7.68 -15.88
C PHE A 366 13.29 -8.59 -14.70
N ALA A 367 13.28 -9.92 -14.86
CA ALA A 367 13.82 -10.83 -13.84
C ALA A 367 15.31 -10.57 -13.57
N ARG A 368 16.10 -10.38 -14.65
CA ARG A 368 17.53 -10.07 -14.54
C ARG A 368 17.75 -8.69 -13.93
N MET A 369 16.99 -7.69 -14.35
CA MET A 369 17.07 -6.34 -13.80
C MET A 369 16.81 -6.33 -12.30
N GLN A 370 15.71 -6.94 -11.84
CA GLN A 370 15.34 -6.92 -10.43
C GLN A 370 16.34 -7.67 -9.54
N THR A 371 16.91 -8.78 -10.04
CA THR A 371 17.93 -9.54 -9.31
C THR A 371 19.32 -8.88 -9.35
N SER A 372 19.64 -8.07 -10.38
CA SER A 372 20.88 -7.30 -10.40
C SER A 372 20.89 -6.15 -9.39
N GLU A 373 19.73 -5.54 -9.09
CA GLU A 373 19.62 -4.46 -8.09
C GLU A 373 20.14 -4.89 -6.71
N LEU A 374 19.98 -6.18 -6.33
CA LEU A 374 20.50 -6.71 -5.06
C LEU A 374 22.03 -6.62 -4.94
N ARG A 375 22.74 -6.40 -6.04
CA ARG A 375 24.19 -6.26 -6.11
C ARG A 375 24.63 -4.80 -6.16
N GLU A 376 23.71 -3.87 -6.38
CA GLU A 376 24.03 -2.45 -6.58
C GLU A 376 24.21 -1.72 -5.24
N PRO A 377 25.16 -0.76 -5.14
CA PRO A 377 25.35 0.08 -3.95
C PRO A 377 24.08 0.82 -3.50
N GLN A 378 23.21 1.18 -4.45
CA GLN A 378 21.97 1.92 -4.19
C GLN A 378 20.96 1.13 -3.36
N PHE A 379 20.93 -0.20 -3.51
CA PHE A 379 20.13 -1.10 -2.67
C PHE A 379 20.49 -0.95 -1.19
N TRP A 380 21.77 -0.69 -0.91
CA TRP A 380 22.33 -0.52 0.43
C TRP A 380 22.23 0.91 0.96
N GLY A 381 21.61 1.82 0.20
CA GLY A 381 21.40 3.20 0.61
C GLY A 381 22.69 4.01 0.69
N ASP A 382 23.57 3.88 -0.32
CA ASP A 382 24.87 4.55 -0.45
C ASP A 382 25.00 5.76 0.49
N CYS A 383 25.77 5.55 1.56
CA CYS A 383 25.79 6.26 2.85
C CYS A 383 26.18 7.75 2.79
N THR A 384 26.06 8.41 1.63
CA THR A 384 26.25 9.85 1.46
C THR A 384 24.99 10.65 1.70
N GLN A 385 23.80 10.03 1.66
CA GLN A 385 22.59 10.63 2.23
C GLN A 385 22.59 10.36 3.73
N ARG A 386 23.25 11.24 4.49
CA ARG A 386 23.02 11.34 5.93
C ARG A 386 21.51 11.45 6.14
N LEU A 387 20.95 10.51 6.90
CA LEU A 387 19.66 10.68 7.58
C LEU A 387 19.71 12.03 8.28
N HIS A 388 18.97 13.00 7.73
CA HIS A 388 18.86 14.37 8.23
C HIS A 388 17.54 14.55 8.97
#